data_AF-A0A2R6CXD4-F1
#
_entry.id   AF-A0A2R6CXD4-F1
#
_cell.length_a   1.000
_cell.length_b   1.000
_cell.length_c   1.000
_cell.angle_alpha   90.00
_cell.angle_beta   90.00
_cell.angle_gamma   90.00
#
_symmetry.space_group_name_H-M   'P 1'
#
loop_
_entity.id
_entity.type
_entity.pdbx_description
1 polymer ?
#
loop_
_entity_poly.entity_id
_entity_poly.type
_entity_poly.pdbx_seq_one_letter_code
_entity_poly.pdbx_strand_id
1 'polypeptide(L)'
;MSLKRLLGGTATGLGAVAVGNAALRADPDDFEAPLGRPTKTYRWRGFDVAYTEAGNPANPDLLLLHGINAAGSSHEFRYVVDALAETYHVVAPDLPGFGHSDRPPLLYSGSLYVALGRSTSPSSATSPAS
;
A
#
# COMPACT_ATOMS: atom_id res chain seq x y z
N MET A 1 -23.98 41.58 -19.76
CA MET A 1 -23.86 40.25 -19.11
C MET A 1 -22.92 40.38 -17.93
N SER A 2 -23.40 40.15 -16.70
CA SER A 2 -22.69 40.49 -15.47
C SER A 2 -21.63 39.43 -15.11
N LEU A 3 -20.39 39.90 -14.96
CA LEU A 3 -19.16 39.18 -14.57
C LEU A 3 -19.33 38.27 -13.34
N LYS A 4 -20.32 38.56 -12.48
CA LYS A 4 -20.63 37.81 -11.26
C LYS A 4 -21.14 36.38 -11.51
N ARG A 5 -21.71 36.09 -12.69
CA ARG A 5 -22.19 34.75 -13.05
C ARG A 5 -21.07 33.80 -13.49
N LEU A 6 -19.95 34.33 -14.01
CA LEU A 6 -18.84 33.53 -14.51
C LEU A 6 -17.95 32.97 -13.37
N LEU A 7 -17.79 33.73 -12.28
CA LEU A 7 -17.03 33.30 -11.10
C LEU A 7 -17.77 32.25 -10.25
N GLY A 8 -19.09 32.35 -10.13
CA GLY A 8 -19.89 31.37 -9.38
C GLY A 8 -19.93 29.99 -10.06
N GLY A 9 -19.97 29.95 -11.40
CA GLY A 9 -19.96 28.70 -12.17
C GLY A 9 -18.61 27.98 -12.14
N THR A 10 -17.49 28.71 -12.17
CA THR A 10 -16.14 28.15 -12.20
C THR A 10 -15.71 27.54 -10.86
N ALA A 11 -16.00 28.20 -9.73
CA ALA A 11 -15.71 27.65 -8.40
C ALA A 11 -16.49 26.35 -8.11
N THR A 12 -17.76 26.30 -8.55
CA THR A 12 -18.62 25.11 -8.39
C THR A 12 -18.13 23.94 -9.25
N GLY A 13 -17.72 24.21 -10.50
CA GLY A 13 -17.18 23.19 -11.40
C GLY A 13 -15.87 22.57 -10.89
N LEU A 14 -14.91 23.40 -10.45
CA LEU A 14 -13.64 22.90 -9.89
C LEU A 14 -13.84 22.12 -8.59
N GLY A 15 -14.73 22.59 -7.71
CA GLY A 15 -15.09 21.87 -6.49
C GLY A 15 -15.70 20.49 -6.77
N ALA A 16 -16.64 20.41 -7.73
CA ALA A 16 -17.26 19.15 -8.13
C ALA A 16 -16.25 18.17 -8.74
N VAL A 17 -15.32 18.64 -9.58
CA VAL A 17 -14.24 17.80 -10.12
C VAL A 17 -13.31 17.31 -9.02
N ALA A 18 -12.91 18.18 -8.08
CA ALA A 18 -12.03 17.79 -6.98
C ALA A 18 -12.69 16.75 -6.07
N VAL A 19 -13.96 16.94 -5.71
CA VAL A 19 -14.74 15.97 -4.90
C VAL A 19 -14.95 14.67 -5.67
N GLY A 20 -15.31 14.73 -6.95
CA GLY A 20 -15.46 13.54 -7.78
C GLY A 20 -14.16 12.74 -7.90
N ASN A 21 -13.03 13.43 -8.12
CA ASN A 21 -11.72 12.79 -8.21
C ASN A 21 -11.25 12.23 -6.85
N ALA A 22 -11.62 12.87 -5.73
CA ALA A 22 -11.35 12.35 -4.39
C ALA A 22 -12.20 11.10 -4.10
N ALA A 23 -13.48 11.09 -4.47
CA ALA A 23 -14.36 9.94 -4.31
C ALA A 23 -13.88 8.74 -5.14
N LEU A 24 -13.46 8.96 -6.39
CA LEU A 24 -12.87 7.92 -7.25
C LEU A 24 -11.54 7.36 -6.72
N ARG A 25 -10.78 8.16 -5.97
CA ARG A 25 -9.55 7.69 -5.29
C ARG A 25 -9.82 7.02 -3.96
N ALA A 26 -10.96 7.29 -3.35
CA ALA A 26 -11.36 6.74 -2.07
C ALA A 26 -12.03 5.37 -2.21
N ASP A 27 -12.32 4.92 -3.43
CA ASP A 27 -12.81 3.57 -3.71
C ASP A 27 -11.66 2.56 -3.55
N PRO A 28 -11.62 1.81 -2.43
CA PRO A 28 -10.55 0.87 -2.14
C PRO A 28 -10.86 -0.53 -2.72
N ASP A 29 -12.03 -0.73 -3.33
CA ASP A 29 -12.66 -2.04 -3.49
C ASP A 29 -12.34 -2.76 -4.83
N ASP A 30 -11.39 -2.31 -5.63
CA ASP A 30 -11.15 -2.92 -6.95
C ASP A 30 -10.11 -4.06 -6.95
N PHE A 31 -9.53 -4.41 -5.79
CA PHE A 31 -8.50 -5.46 -5.71
C PHE A 31 -8.79 -6.47 -4.59
N GLU A 32 -8.90 -7.75 -4.98
CA GLU A 32 -9.06 -8.87 -4.06
C GLU A 32 -7.87 -8.95 -3.10
N ALA A 33 -8.16 -9.21 -1.82
CA ALA A 33 -7.13 -9.36 -0.80
C ALA A 33 -6.09 -10.41 -1.23
N PRO A 34 -4.80 -10.06 -1.40
CA PRO A 34 -3.86 -10.84 -2.20
C PRO A 34 -3.66 -12.27 -1.68
N LEU A 35 -3.82 -12.47 -0.37
CA LEU A 35 -3.59 -13.76 0.29
C LEU A 35 -4.85 -14.30 0.98
N GLY A 36 -6.05 -13.87 0.52
CA GLY A 36 -7.33 -14.29 1.10
C GLY A 36 -7.55 -13.83 2.54
N ARG A 37 -6.83 -12.80 2.98
CA ARG A 37 -6.85 -12.28 4.35
C ARG A 37 -6.66 -10.76 4.36
N PRO A 38 -7.12 -10.05 5.41
CA PRO A 38 -7.11 -8.59 5.41
C PRO A 38 -5.72 -7.99 5.16
N THR A 39 -5.66 -7.06 4.23
CA THR A 39 -4.49 -6.21 4.00
C THR A 39 -4.44 -5.11 5.06
N LYS A 40 -3.27 -4.88 5.64
CA LYS A 40 -2.97 -3.75 6.51
C LYS A 40 -2.16 -2.72 5.73
N THR A 41 -2.14 -1.48 6.19
CA THR A 41 -1.27 -0.43 5.64
C THR A 41 -0.44 0.19 6.74
N TYR A 42 0.78 0.62 6.41
CA TYR A 42 1.57 1.47 7.27
C TYR A 42 2.12 2.67 6.49
N ARG A 43 2.23 3.80 7.17
CA ARG A 43 2.71 5.05 6.58
C ARG A 43 4.23 5.03 6.48
N TRP A 44 4.78 5.11 5.27
CA TRP A 44 6.22 5.18 5.04
C TRP A 44 6.56 6.38 4.15
N ARG A 45 7.40 7.30 4.67
CA ARG A 45 7.90 8.46 3.89
C ARG A 45 6.80 9.27 3.18
N GLY A 46 5.61 9.36 3.77
CA GLY A 46 4.52 10.16 3.24
C GLY A 46 3.65 9.46 2.19
N PHE A 47 3.69 8.14 2.10
CA PHE A 47 2.75 7.32 1.33
C PHE A 47 2.47 6.00 2.05
N ASP A 48 1.42 5.30 1.65
CA ASP A 48 0.96 4.08 2.30
C ASP A 48 1.56 2.84 1.63
N VAL A 49 2.06 1.93 2.45
CA VAL A 49 2.56 0.63 2.02
C VAL A 49 1.63 -0.45 2.57
N ALA A 50 1.01 -1.17 1.65
CA ALA A 50 0.15 -2.30 1.94
C ALA A 50 0.98 -3.53 2.28
N TYR A 51 0.50 -4.31 3.24
CA TYR A 51 1.13 -5.56 3.63
C TYR A 51 0.12 -6.52 4.23
N THR A 52 0.44 -7.80 4.13
CA THR A 52 -0.36 -8.87 4.71
C THR A 52 0.44 -9.60 5.78
N GLU A 53 -0.21 -9.95 6.89
CA GLU A 53 0.40 -10.76 7.96
C GLU A 53 -0.24 -12.15 8.04
N ALA A 54 0.54 -13.15 8.45
CA ALA A 54 0.07 -14.49 8.74
C ALA A 54 0.90 -15.16 9.84
N GLY A 55 0.31 -16.14 10.52
CA GLY A 55 0.98 -16.90 11.57
C GLY A 55 0.98 -16.20 12.93
N ASN A 56 1.66 -16.79 13.91
CA ASN A 56 1.72 -16.28 15.28
C ASN A 56 2.81 -15.20 15.40
N PRO A 57 2.50 -13.96 15.85
CA PRO A 57 3.49 -12.89 16.06
C PRO A 57 4.60 -13.21 17.07
N ALA A 58 4.47 -14.27 17.86
CA ALA A 58 5.51 -14.75 18.76
C ALA A 58 6.55 -15.67 18.06
N ASN A 59 6.27 -16.11 16.84
CA ASN A 59 7.20 -16.91 16.04
C ASN A 59 8.27 -16.03 15.37
N PRO A 60 9.39 -16.59 14.88
CA PRO A 60 10.37 -15.84 14.12
C PRO A 60 9.77 -15.18 12.88
N ASP A 61 10.19 -13.95 12.59
CA ASP A 61 9.70 -13.18 11.45
C ASP A 61 10.22 -13.73 10.11
N LEU A 62 9.34 -13.80 9.12
CA LEU A 62 9.67 -14.12 7.73
C LEU A 62 9.10 -13.04 6.80
N LEU A 63 9.98 -12.30 6.13
CA LEU A 63 9.59 -11.28 5.15
C LEU A 63 9.53 -11.89 3.75
N LEU A 64 8.38 -11.80 3.09
CA LEU A 64 8.19 -12.28 1.71
C LEU A 64 8.17 -11.10 0.73
N LEU A 65 9.16 -11.06 -0.16
CA LEU A 65 9.33 -9.99 -1.15
C LEU A 65 9.03 -10.51 -2.55
N HIS A 66 7.98 -9.99 -3.17
CA HIS A 66 7.57 -10.38 -4.52
C HIS A 66 8.53 -9.84 -5.60
N GLY A 67 8.41 -10.35 -6.82
CA GLY A 67 9.23 -9.93 -7.94
C GLY A 67 8.88 -8.54 -8.50
N ILE A 68 9.81 -7.93 -9.24
CA ILE A 68 9.57 -6.67 -9.97
C ILE A 68 9.08 -7.04 -11.37
N ASN A 69 7.76 -7.05 -11.57
CA ASN A 69 7.13 -7.35 -12.84
C ASN A 69 5.78 -6.61 -12.97
N ALA A 70 5.15 -6.65 -14.15
CA ALA A 70 3.94 -5.86 -14.45
C ALA A 70 2.74 -6.14 -13.53
N ALA A 71 2.68 -7.32 -12.89
CA ALA A 71 1.62 -7.74 -11.99
C ALA A 71 2.16 -8.13 -10.58
N GLY A 72 3.34 -7.64 -10.22
CA GLY A 72 4.00 -7.99 -8.97
C GLY A 72 3.16 -7.59 -7.77
N SER A 73 2.97 -8.51 -6.83
CA SER A 73 2.32 -8.27 -5.53
C SER A 73 2.56 -9.45 -4.59
N SER A 74 2.23 -9.29 -3.32
CA SER A 74 2.21 -10.36 -2.33
C SER A 74 1.37 -11.58 -2.76
N HIS A 75 0.44 -11.43 -3.70
CA HIS A 75 -0.34 -12.54 -4.29
C HIS A 75 0.52 -13.66 -4.90
N GLU A 76 1.79 -13.38 -5.24
CA GLU A 76 2.76 -14.39 -5.66
C GLU A 76 2.95 -15.52 -4.64
N PHE A 77 2.66 -15.25 -3.36
CA PHE A 77 2.85 -16.20 -2.25
C PHE A 77 1.60 -16.99 -1.83
N ARG A 78 0.46 -16.82 -2.52
CA ARG A 78 -0.85 -17.39 -2.11
C ARG A 78 -0.86 -18.89 -1.84
N TYR A 79 0.02 -19.65 -2.51
CA TYR A 79 0.10 -21.11 -2.37
C TYR A 79 1.08 -21.60 -1.30
N VAL A 80 1.91 -20.71 -0.75
CA VAL A 80 2.96 -21.09 0.21
C VAL A 80 2.80 -20.40 1.57
N VAL A 81 2.09 -19.27 1.61
CA VAL A 81 1.97 -18.45 2.83
C VAL A 81 1.41 -19.24 4.02
N ASP A 82 0.41 -20.10 3.82
CA ASP A 82 -0.22 -20.81 4.93
C ASP A 82 0.73 -21.85 5.55
N ALA A 83 1.46 -22.60 4.72
CA ALA A 83 2.47 -23.55 5.19
C ALA A 83 3.62 -22.83 5.93
N LEU A 84 4.04 -21.65 5.45
CA LEU A 84 5.06 -20.85 6.12
C LEU A 84 4.55 -20.28 7.45
N ALA A 85 3.29 -19.86 7.51
CA ALA A 85 2.64 -19.29 8.67
C ALA A 85 2.47 -20.29 9.84
N GLU A 86 2.56 -21.60 9.58
CA GLU A 86 2.60 -22.62 10.64
C GLU A 86 3.83 -22.47 11.55
N THR A 87 4.96 -22.02 10.98
CA THR A 87 6.25 -21.94 11.70
C THR A 87 6.72 -20.50 11.94
N TYR A 88 6.34 -19.56 11.08
CA TYR A 88 6.84 -18.18 11.08
C TYR A 88 5.73 -17.16 11.29
N HIS A 89 6.10 -15.99 11.79
CA HIS A 89 5.31 -14.78 11.62
C HIS A 89 5.62 -14.19 10.24
N VAL A 90 4.72 -14.40 9.28
CA VAL A 90 4.94 -13.99 7.90
C VAL A 90 4.44 -12.56 7.70
N VAL A 91 5.29 -11.73 7.11
CA VAL A 91 4.96 -10.37 6.66
C VAL A 91 5.21 -10.29 5.15
N ALA A 92 4.18 -10.00 4.37
CA ALA A 92 4.24 -9.90 2.92
C ALA A 92 3.80 -8.51 2.45
N PRO A 93 4.72 -7.54 2.33
CA PRO A 93 4.41 -6.23 1.78
C PRO A 93 4.26 -6.25 0.25
N ASP A 94 3.36 -5.43 -0.26
CA ASP A 94 3.38 -5.01 -1.66
C ASP A 94 4.42 -3.88 -1.78
N LEU A 95 5.42 -4.02 -2.64
CA LEU A 95 6.46 -3.01 -2.81
C LEU A 95 5.83 -1.67 -3.29
N PRO A 96 6.39 -0.50 -2.96
CA PRO A 96 5.93 0.79 -3.49
C PRO A 96 5.84 0.72 -5.02
N GLY A 97 4.72 1.15 -5.60
CA GLY A 97 4.47 1.01 -7.04
C GLY A 97 3.66 -0.24 -7.43
N PHE A 98 3.48 -1.20 -6.52
CA PHE A 98 2.94 -2.54 -6.78
C PHE A 98 1.73 -2.86 -5.91
N GLY A 99 0.94 -3.84 -6.35
CA GLY A 99 -0.25 -4.32 -5.65
C GLY A 99 -1.11 -3.18 -5.09
N HIS A 100 -1.37 -3.24 -3.79
CA HIS A 100 -2.20 -2.32 -3.02
C HIS A 100 -1.41 -1.17 -2.38
N SER A 101 -0.09 -1.11 -2.58
CA SER A 101 0.71 0.02 -2.12
C SER A 101 0.53 1.24 -3.00
N ASP A 102 0.73 2.41 -2.42
CA ASP A 102 0.72 3.67 -3.16
C ASP A 102 1.73 3.67 -4.30
N ARG A 103 1.44 4.48 -5.32
CA ARG A 103 2.27 4.69 -6.51
C ARG A 103 2.79 6.13 -6.57
N PRO A 104 3.60 6.56 -5.59
CA PRO A 104 4.09 7.93 -5.55
C PRO A 104 5.05 8.22 -6.73
N PRO A 105 5.20 9.49 -7.15
CA PRO A 105 6.12 9.88 -8.22
C PRO A 105 7.57 9.89 -7.70
N LEU A 106 8.13 8.71 -7.46
CA LEU A 106 9.50 8.51 -6.97
C LEU A 106 10.37 7.81 -8.02
N LEU A 107 11.69 7.86 -7.83
CA LEU A 107 12.63 7.01 -8.55
C LEU A 107 12.63 5.60 -7.93
N TYR A 108 12.00 4.65 -8.62
CA TYR A 108 11.99 3.24 -8.25
C TYR A 108 13.38 2.64 -8.48
N SER A 109 14.16 2.50 -7.40
CA SER A 109 15.53 2.01 -7.43
C SER A 109 15.74 0.86 -6.44
N GLY A 110 16.77 0.05 -6.64
CA GLY A 110 17.13 -0.98 -5.66
C GLY A 110 17.37 -0.40 -4.25
N SER A 111 17.93 0.81 -4.16
CA SER A 111 18.14 1.48 -2.87
C SER A 111 16.84 1.85 -2.14
N LEU A 112 15.78 2.18 -2.90
CA LEU A 112 14.45 2.43 -2.35
C LEU A 112 13.91 1.16 -1.68
N TYR A 113 13.98 0.02 -2.37
CA TYR A 113 13.46 -1.25 -1.85
C TYR A 113 14.30 -1.82 -0.70
N VAL A 114 15.62 -1.60 -0.70
CA VAL A 114 16.46 -1.92 0.46
C VAL A 114 16.07 -1.05 1.67
N ALA A 115 15.80 0.24 1.47
CA ALA A 115 15.36 1.12 2.55
C ALA A 115 13.99 0.70 3.11
N LEU A 116 13.07 0.27 2.25
CA LEU A 116 11.77 -0.27 2.64
C LEU A 116 11.93 -1.55 3.49
N GLY A 117 12.74 -2.51 3.02
CA GLY A 117 12.94 -3.78 3.74
C GLY A 117 13.51 -3.61 5.15
N ARG A 118 14.27 -2.52 5.37
CA ARG A 118 14.77 -2.15 6.70
C ARG A 118 13.69 -1.57 7.62
N SER A 119 12.66 -0.90 7.08
CA SER A 119 11.56 -0.35 7.88
C SER A 119 10.43 -1.34 8.15
N THR A 120 10.30 -2.38 7.32
CA THR A 120 9.29 -3.44 7.49
C THR A 120 9.70 -4.51 8.50
N SER A 121 10.84 -4.38 9.18
CA SER A 121 11.15 -5.27 10.30
C SER A 121 10.12 -5.05 11.41
N PRO A 122 9.54 -6.10 11.99
CA PRO A 122 8.59 -5.97 13.11
C PRO A 122 9.19 -5.25 14.32
N SER A 123 10.53 -5.26 14.46
CA SER A 123 11.26 -4.47 15.45
C SER A 123 11.16 -2.94 15.24
N SER A 124 10.84 -2.46 14.04
CA SER A 124 10.70 -1.03 13.71
C SER A 124 9.26 -0.54 13.56
N ALA A 125 8.27 -1.44 13.53
CA ALA A 125 6.85 -1.09 13.38
C ALA A 125 6.25 -0.39 14.62
N THR A 126 7.00 -0.26 15.71
CA THR A 126 6.57 0.40 16.97
C THR A 126 7.00 1.86 17.13
N SER A 127 7.62 2.49 16.13
CA SER A 127 7.88 3.94 16.18
C SER A 127 6.77 4.73 15.49
N PRO A 128 5.81 5.33 16.22
CA PRO A 128 5.05 6.44 15.67
C PRO A 128 6.06 7.57 15.41
N ALA A 129 6.17 7.98 14.16
CA ALA A 129 6.96 9.14 13.77
C ALA A 129 6.52 10.34 14.64
N SER A 130 7.47 10.91 15.38
CA SER A 130 7.34 12.18 16.11
C SER A 130 7.50 13.36 15.16
#